data_AF-A7S3R2-F1
#
_entry.id   AF-A7S3R2-F1
#
_cell.length_a   1.000
_cell.length_b   1.000
_cell.length_c   1.000
_cell.angle_alpha   90.00
_cell.angle_beta   90.00
_cell.angle_gamma   90.00
#
_symmetry.space_group_name_H-M   'P 1'
#
loop_
_entity.id
_entity.type
_entity.pdbx_description
1 polymer ?
#
loop_
_entity_poly.entity_id
_entity_poly.type
_entity_poly.pdbx_seq_one_letter_code
_entity_poly.pdbx_strand_id
1 'polypeptide(L)'
;MFLASVWYSFYQKIFIFVSSKTLLPPPLDYAQRYAMLLRIQASPVVYSRFIAALNEYSLSKDAMKLHFKMEGSVNGHCFEIQGVGEGKAFDGEHWSKLCVVKGKHLPFSFDILMPSMSYGTKQFAKYPAGMTDFFKAAVENGGLSWERTMTFEDGGYCTIVNTSELKDGSLHYHTNFHGINLKPDGPVMQKRTMGWLPSVETNIPRRDTLLGDINMLLKVNDGSFLRVQFETVYRFMKPVPAGFKMPPHHFMAYRLTRVDNDEHCDTVIQHEWSEAFSCFLPEKPTMQLPKLK
;
A
#
# COMPACT_ATOMS: atom_id res chain seq x y z
N MET A 1 46.21 8.67 -10.55
CA MET A 1 45.29 9.00 -11.68
C MET A 1 44.80 7.79 -12.49
N PHE A 2 45.40 6.60 -12.41
CA PHE A 2 44.95 5.41 -13.17
C PHE A 2 43.78 4.62 -12.55
N LEU A 3 43.43 4.88 -11.28
CA LEU A 3 42.32 4.21 -10.58
C LEU A 3 40.97 4.89 -10.78
N ALA A 4 40.88 6.12 -11.31
CA ALA A 4 39.60 6.79 -11.52
C ALA A 4 38.91 6.41 -12.84
N SER A 5 39.69 6.10 -13.88
CA SER A 5 39.17 5.79 -15.22
C SER A 5 38.55 4.39 -15.34
N VAL A 6 39.06 3.42 -14.59
CA VAL A 6 38.49 2.05 -14.53
C VAL A 6 37.16 2.05 -13.78
N TRP A 7 36.98 2.93 -12.79
CA TRP A 7 35.76 3.04 -12.00
C TRP A 7 34.62 3.74 -12.75
N TYR A 8 34.93 4.73 -13.61
CA TYR A 8 33.92 5.40 -14.43
C TYR A 8 33.32 4.48 -15.52
N SER A 9 34.14 3.59 -16.09
CA SER A 9 33.68 2.57 -17.05
C SER A 9 32.84 1.47 -16.38
N PHE A 10 33.12 1.14 -15.12
CA PHE A 10 32.36 0.15 -14.35
C PHE A 10 30.97 0.67 -13.95
N TYR A 11 30.85 1.95 -13.57
CA TYR A 11 29.55 2.59 -13.28
C TYR A 11 28.65 2.71 -14.51
N GLN A 12 29.21 3.06 -15.69
CA GLN A 12 28.39 3.12 -16.90
C GLN A 12 27.81 1.76 -17.30
N LYS A 13 28.54 0.64 -17.11
CA LYS A 13 28.00 -0.68 -17.45
C LYS A 13 26.91 -1.19 -16.50
N ILE A 14 26.91 -0.76 -15.25
CA ILE A 14 25.84 -1.08 -14.29
C ILE A 14 24.62 -0.18 -14.52
N PHE A 15 24.82 1.12 -14.81
CA PHE A 15 23.71 2.05 -15.06
C PHE A 15 23.04 1.91 -16.43
N ILE A 16 23.73 1.38 -17.45
CA ILE A 16 23.13 1.14 -18.78
C ILE A 16 22.05 0.05 -18.75
N PHE A 17 21.96 -0.77 -17.69
CA PHE A 17 20.85 -1.72 -17.55
C PHE A 17 19.54 -1.07 -17.06
N VAL A 18 19.59 0.19 -16.60
CA VAL A 18 18.43 0.91 -16.03
C VAL A 18 18.40 2.36 -16.54
N SER A 19 18.48 2.59 -17.85
CA SER A 19 17.87 3.77 -18.53
C SER A 19 18.22 3.82 -20.02
N SER A 20 17.23 4.21 -20.81
CA SER A 20 17.27 4.66 -22.22
C SER A 20 17.17 3.60 -23.32
N LYS A 21 16.07 3.72 -24.08
CA LYS A 21 15.91 3.19 -25.42
C LYS A 21 16.89 3.91 -26.36
N THR A 22 18.05 3.32 -26.65
CA THR A 22 18.75 3.39 -27.96
C THR A 22 20.07 2.60 -27.91
N LEU A 23 20.25 1.71 -28.90
CA LEU A 23 21.44 0.86 -29.18
C LEU A 23 21.83 -0.17 -28.10
N LEU A 24 21.27 -1.38 -28.25
CA LEU A 24 21.68 -2.57 -27.50
C LEU A 24 23.09 -3.05 -27.92
N PRO A 25 24.06 -3.18 -27.00
CA PRO A 25 25.20 -4.08 -27.24
C PRO A 25 24.74 -5.54 -27.17
N PRO A 26 25.47 -6.50 -27.78
CA PRO A 26 25.07 -7.90 -27.80
C PRO A 26 24.98 -8.47 -26.37
N PRO A 27 24.12 -9.48 -26.13
CA PRO A 27 24.01 -10.09 -24.81
C PRO A 27 25.36 -10.69 -24.40
N LEU A 28 25.86 -10.26 -23.23
CA LEU A 28 27.05 -10.84 -22.60
C LEU A 28 26.87 -12.37 -22.49
N ASP A 29 27.90 -13.12 -22.89
CA ASP A 29 27.89 -14.57 -22.81
C ASP A 29 27.90 -15.06 -21.35
N TYR A 30 27.66 -16.36 -21.19
CA TYR A 30 27.58 -17.01 -19.87
C TYR A 30 28.85 -16.83 -19.03
N ALA A 31 30.04 -16.87 -19.65
CA ALA A 31 31.31 -16.72 -18.96
C ALA A 31 31.52 -15.28 -18.46
N GLN A 32 31.06 -14.28 -19.20
CA GLN A 32 31.12 -12.88 -18.79
C GLN A 32 30.17 -12.58 -17.63
N ARG A 33 28.97 -13.19 -17.61
CA ARG A 33 28.04 -13.11 -16.46
C ARG A 33 28.63 -13.80 -15.22
N TYR A 34 29.24 -14.97 -15.40
CA TYR A 34 29.88 -15.70 -14.30
C TYR A 34 31.09 -14.95 -13.73
N ALA A 35 31.91 -14.34 -14.58
CA ALA A 35 33.04 -13.52 -14.16
C ALA A 35 32.60 -12.24 -13.43
N MET A 36 31.46 -11.66 -13.82
CA MET A 36 30.87 -10.50 -13.12
C MET A 36 30.36 -10.88 -11.73
N LEU A 37 29.63 -12.00 -11.60
CA LEU A 37 29.19 -12.54 -10.31
C LEU A 37 30.37 -12.89 -9.38
N LEU A 38 31.41 -13.53 -9.91
CA LEU A 38 32.64 -13.84 -9.18
C LEU A 38 33.37 -12.57 -8.71
N ARG A 39 33.38 -11.50 -9.50
CA ARG A 39 33.99 -10.20 -9.11
C ARG A 39 33.18 -9.46 -8.04
N ILE A 40 31.85 -9.57 -8.06
CA ILE A 40 30.99 -9.02 -7.01
C ILE A 40 31.25 -9.76 -5.70
N GLN A 41 31.39 -11.10 -5.72
CA GLN A 41 31.68 -11.90 -4.53
C GLN A 41 33.13 -11.77 -4.01
N ALA A 42 34.11 -11.54 -4.89
CA ALA A 42 35.53 -11.50 -4.51
C ALA A 42 35.98 -10.18 -3.86
N SER A 43 35.18 -9.12 -3.90
CA SER A 43 35.49 -7.85 -3.24
C SER A 43 34.45 -7.53 -2.16
N PRO A 44 34.82 -7.62 -0.87
CA PRO A 44 33.90 -7.33 0.23
C PRO A 44 33.26 -5.94 0.16
N VAL A 45 33.97 -4.96 -0.42
CA VAL A 45 33.48 -3.57 -0.59
C VAL A 45 32.47 -3.46 -1.74
N VAL A 46 32.70 -4.16 -2.85
CA VAL A 46 31.74 -4.17 -3.97
C VAL A 46 30.52 -4.99 -3.60
N TYR A 47 30.73 -6.13 -2.93
CA TYR A 47 29.66 -6.96 -2.39
C TYR A 47 28.80 -6.17 -1.40
N SER A 48 29.39 -5.49 -0.42
CA SER A 48 28.63 -4.73 0.58
C SER A 48 27.86 -3.56 -0.04
N ARG A 49 28.43 -2.85 -1.03
CA ARG A 49 27.72 -1.79 -1.76
C ARG A 49 26.60 -2.33 -2.65
N PHE A 50 26.80 -3.50 -3.27
CA PHE A 50 25.78 -4.16 -4.07
C PHE A 50 24.62 -4.65 -3.19
N ILE A 51 24.92 -5.24 -2.03
CA ILE A 51 23.91 -5.63 -1.04
C ILE A 51 23.21 -4.41 -0.44
N ALA A 52 23.93 -3.32 -0.16
CA ALA A 52 23.33 -2.06 0.30
C ALA A 52 22.36 -1.48 -0.75
N ALA A 53 22.76 -1.45 -2.02
CA ALA A 53 21.88 -1.04 -3.11
C ALA A 53 20.67 -1.97 -3.27
N LEU A 54 20.84 -3.30 -3.15
CA LEU A 54 19.69 -4.22 -3.17
C LEU A 54 18.76 -4.02 -1.97
N ASN A 55 19.30 -3.70 -0.79
CA ASN A 55 18.52 -3.38 0.41
C ASN A 55 17.80 -2.03 0.30
N GLU A 56 18.31 -1.07 -0.47
CA GLU A 56 17.62 0.20 -0.72
C GLU A 56 16.34 0.03 -1.54
N TYR A 57 16.24 -1.03 -2.36
CA TYR A 57 15.11 -1.31 -3.26
C TYR A 57 14.29 -2.57 -2.89
N SER A 58 14.48 -3.15 -1.70
CA SER A 58 13.69 -4.27 -1.21
C SER A 58 13.05 -3.99 0.15
N LEU A 59 11.94 -4.67 0.42
CA LEU A 59 11.29 -4.58 1.73
C LEU A 59 12.08 -5.34 2.80
N SER A 60 12.29 -4.69 3.94
CA SER A 60 12.85 -5.31 5.13
C SER A 60 11.89 -6.34 5.72
N LYS A 61 12.47 -7.47 6.17
CA LYS A 61 11.73 -8.52 6.90
C LYS A 61 11.52 -8.19 8.37
N ASP A 62 12.29 -7.25 8.92
CA ASP A 62 12.22 -6.87 10.32
C ASP A 62 11.25 -5.70 10.50
N ALA A 63 11.76 -4.47 10.36
CA ALA A 63 10.99 -3.24 10.47
C ALA A 63 11.13 -2.40 9.19
N MET A 64 10.00 -1.87 8.73
CA MET A 64 9.89 -0.94 7.60
C MET A 64 9.33 0.38 8.07
N LYS A 65 10.04 1.46 7.78
CA LYS A 65 9.57 2.83 8.04
C LYS A 65 8.56 3.27 7.00
N LEU A 66 7.60 4.07 7.43
CA LEU A 66 6.58 4.67 6.60
C LEU A 66 6.64 6.19 6.71
N HIS A 67 6.47 6.87 5.58
CA HIS A 67 6.30 8.31 5.49
C HIS A 67 5.02 8.60 4.72
N PHE A 68 4.22 9.50 5.25
CA PHE A 68 2.94 9.86 4.66
C PHE A 68 2.85 11.33 4.37
N LYS A 69 2.33 11.65 3.19
CA LYS A 69 1.82 12.98 2.84
C LYS A 69 0.42 12.81 2.24
N MET A 70 -0.56 13.44 2.85
CA MET A 70 -1.91 13.54 2.30
C MET A 70 -2.28 15.01 2.15
N GLU A 71 -2.86 15.35 1.01
CA GLU A 71 -3.48 16.65 0.77
C GLU A 71 -4.87 16.46 0.18
N GLY A 72 -5.77 17.39 0.44
CA GLY A 72 -7.14 17.18 0.05
C GLY A 72 -8.12 18.24 0.50
N SER A 73 -9.39 17.96 0.23
CA SER A 73 -10.50 18.76 0.72
C SER A 73 -11.71 17.91 1.03
N VAL A 74 -12.49 18.33 2.03
CA VAL A 74 -13.78 17.74 2.37
C VAL A 74 -14.80 18.86 2.47
N ASN A 75 -15.87 18.79 1.68
CA ASN A 75 -16.90 19.82 1.58
C ASN A 75 -16.30 21.25 1.43
N GLY A 76 -15.23 21.38 0.65
CA GLY A 76 -14.53 22.65 0.42
C GLY A 76 -13.50 23.05 1.49
N HIS A 77 -13.42 22.36 2.63
CA HIS A 77 -12.38 22.59 3.63
C HIS A 77 -11.08 21.89 3.23
N CYS A 78 -10.06 22.65 2.84
CA CYS A 78 -8.75 22.12 2.44
C CYS A 78 -7.88 21.77 3.66
N PHE A 79 -7.12 20.69 3.56
CA PHE A 79 -6.21 20.23 4.61
C PHE A 79 -4.95 19.57 4.05
N GLU A 80 -3.93 19.47 4.89
CA GLU A 80 -2.72 18.66 4.65
C GLU A 80 -2.42 17.86 5.92
N ILE A 81 -2.05 16.59 5.76
CA ILE A 81 -1.61 15.69 6.81
C ILE A 81 -0.23 15.14 6.46
N GLN A 82 0.65 15.12 7.44
CA GLN A 82 1.93 14.44 7.38
C GLN A 82 1.97 13.33 8.42
N GLY A 83 2.69 12.25 8.12
CA GLY A 83 2.76 11.13 9.03
C GLY A 83 4.06 10.36 8.94
N VAL A 84 4.35 9.66 10.02
CA VAL A 84 5.45 8.69 10.11
C VAL A 84 4.93 7.41 10.73
N GLY A 85 5.54 6.29 10.39
CA GLY A 85 5.15 5.01 10.94
C GLY A 85 6.26 3.97 10.87
N GLU A 86 5.98 2.83 11.46
CA GLU A 86 6.80 1.63 11.37
C GLU A 86 5.89 0.40 11.35
N GLY A 87 6.32 -0.64 10.66
CA GLY A 87 5.61 -1.91 10.68
C GLY A 87 6.46 -3.08 10.20
N LYS A 88 5.88 -4.26 10.28
CA LYS A 88 6.47 -5.51 9.83
C LYS A 88 5.74 -5.97 8.58
N ALA A 89 6.33 -5.66 7.42
CA ALA A 89 5.64 -5.81 6.13
C ALA A 89 5.12 -7.23 5.85
N PHE A 90 5.78 -8.25 6.41
CA PHE A 90 5.44 -9.66 6.20
C PHE A 90 4.60 -10.27 7.33
N ASP A 91 4.48 -9.60 8.49
CA ASP A 91 3.75 -10.11 9.65
C ASP A 91 2.30 -9.57 9.72
N GLY A 92 1.94 -8.62 8.85
CA GLY A 92 0.56 -8.13 8.79
C GLY A 92 0.30 -6.88 9.60
N GLU A 93 1.33 -6.19 10.12
CA GLU A 93 1.14 -5.19 11.17
C GLU A 93 1.91 -3.90 10.89
N HIS A 94 1.27 -2.75 11.12
CA HIS A 94 1.95 -1.46 11.17
C HIS A 94 1.24 -0.43 12.05
N TRP A 95 2.01 0.57 12.47
CA TRP A 95 1.57 1.69 13.29
C TRP A 95 1.92 2.99 12.57
N SER A 96 1.11 4.02 12.75
CA SER A 96 1.43 5.35 12.23
C SER A 96 0.95 6.45 13.17
N LYS A 97 1.74 7.52 13.25
CA LYS A 97 1.39 8.80 13.84
C LYS A 97 1.14 9.79 12.72
N LEU A 98 -0.06 10.33 12.67
CA LEU A 98 -0.54 11.26 11.67
C LEU A 98 -0.79 12.61 12.32
N CYS A 99 -0.35 13.68 11.67
CA CYS A 99 -0.51 15.04 12.11
C CYS A 99 -1.15 15.85 10.98
N VAL A 100 -2.29 16.47 11.24
CA VAL A 100 -2.77 17.58 10.42
C VAL A 100 -1.70 18.67 10.49
N VAL A 101 -1.32 19.28 9.37
CA VAL A 101 -0.32 20.36 9.32
C VAL A 101 -0.86 21.63 8.67
N LYS A 102 -1.97 21.51 7.91
CA LYS A 102 -2.76 22.63 7.39
C LYS A 102 -4.24 22.33 7.49
N GLY A 103 -5.06 23.37 7.68
CA GLY A 103 -6.51 23.24 7.81
C GLY A 103 -6.97 22.76 9.20
N LYS A 104 -6.15 22.97 10.25
CA LYS A 104 -6.54 22.67 11.63
C LYS A 104 -7.58 23.68 12.14
N HIS A 105 -8.54 23.28 12.97
CA HIS A 105 -8.95 21.90 13.22
C HIS A 105 -9.83 21.38 12.08
N LEU A 106 -9.83 20.07 11.85
CA LEU A 106 -10.73 19.49 10.84
C LEU A 106 -12.20 19.64 11.29
N PRO A 107 -13.09 20.20 10.44
CA PRO A 107 -14.52 20.37 10.74
C PRO A 107 -15.33 19.08 10.48
N PHE A 108 -14.65 17.94 10.33
CA PHE A 108 -15.21 16.64 10.09
C PHE A 108 -14.40 15.59 10.84
N SER A 109 -14.94 14.39 11.00
CA SER A 109 -14.24 13.32 11.71
C SER A 109 -13.00 12.85 10.97
N PHE A 110 -11.88 12.73 11.69
CA PHE A 110 -10.64 12.15 11.17
C PHE A 110 -10.81 10.69 10.70
N ASP A 111 -11.81 9.97 11.23
CA ASP A 111 -12.00 8.54 10.93
C ASP A 111 -12.17 8.26 9.43
N ILE A 112 -12.73 9.19 8.64
CA ILE A 112 -12.89 9.00 7.19
C ILE A 112 -11.57 9.00 6.42
N LEU A 113 -10.51 9.56 7.01
CA LEU A 113 -9.18 9.65 6.40
C LEU A 113 -8.33 8.41 6.70
N MET A 114 -8.59 7.74 7.84
CA MET A 114 -7.80 6.60 8.31
C MET A 114 -7.65 5.48 7.26
N PRO A 115 -8.70 5.05 6.51
CA PRO A 115 -8.56 3.98 5.53
C PRO A 115 -7.61 4.32 4.36
N SER A 116 -7.30 5.60 4.14
CA SER A 116 -6.35 6.03 3.11
C SER A 116 -4.89 5.99 3.57
N MET A 117 -4.65 5.91 4.89
CA MET A 117 -3.31 5.91 5.51
C MET A 117 -2.95 4.59 6.20
N SER A 118 -3.93 3.68 6.42
CA SER A 118 -3.69 2.32 6.91
C SER A 118 -4.26 1.26 5.96
N TYR A 119 -5.57 1.09 5.80
CA TYR A 119 -6.09 0.13 4.80
C TYR A 119 -5.56 0.41 3.36
N GLY A 120 -5.02 1.60 3.10
CA GLY A 120 -4.26 1.98 1.90
C GLY A 120 -2.79 1.55 1.84
N THR A 121 -2.18 1.08 2.93
CA THR A 121 -0.78 0.61 3.05
C THR A 121 -0.66 -0.90 2.89
N LYS A 122 -1.21 -1.39 1.78
CA LYS A 122 -1.40 -2.82 1.46
C LYS A 122 -0.12 -3.67 1.51
N GLN A 123 1.04 -3.04 1.38
CA GLN A 123 2.36 -3.66 1.46
C GLN A 123 2.59 -4.34 2.82
N PHE A 124 1.87 -3.92 3.86
CA PHE A 124 1.97 -4.49 5.21
C PHE A 124 1.06 -5.68 5.46
N ALA A 125 0.26 -6.11 4.48
CA ALA A 125 -0.56 -7.30 4.66
C ALA A 125 0.25 -8.58 4.66
N LYS A 126 -0.07 -9.49 5.57
CA LYS A 126 0.53 -10.82 5.60
C LYS A 126 -0.11 -11.69 4.51
N TYR A 127 0.71 -12.21 3.61
CA TYR A 127 0.28 -13.17 2.59
C TYR A 127 0.65 -14.60 2.99
N PRO A 128 -0.25 -15.58 2.76
CA PRO A 128 0.04 -16.98 3.07
C PRO A 128 1.09 -17.52 2.10
N ALA A 129 1.87 -18.51 2.57
CA ALA A 129 2.90 -19.13 1.76
C ALA A 129 2.31 -19.70 0.45
N GLY A 130 2.96 -19.38 -0.67
CA GLY A 130 2.54 -19.82 -2.01
C GLY A 130 1.52 -18.92 -2.71
N MET A 131 0.94 -17.92 -2.02
CA MET A 131 0.14 -16.89 -2.67
C MET A 131 1.04 -15.73 -3.11
N THR A 132 0.87 -15.27 -4.36
CA THR A 132 1.61 -14.11 -4.84
C THR A 132 1.14 -12.84 -4.15
N ASP A 133 2.09 -12.05 -3.62
CA ASP A 133 1.80 -10.73 -3.05
C ASP A 133 1.93 -9.66 -4.15
N PHE A 134 0.80 -9.13 -4.60
CA PHE A 134 0.75 -8.08 -5.62
C PHE A 134 1.38 -6.77 -5.14
N PHE A 135 1.15 -6.41 -3.89
CA PHE A 135 1.48 -5.08 -3.36
C PHE A 135 2.97 -4.94 -3.09
N LYS A 136 3.58 -5.96 -2.48
CA LYS A 136 5.03 -6.00 -2.26
C LYS A 136 5.78 -6.03 -3.59
N ALA A 137 5.34 -6.86 -4.53
CA ALA A 137 5.93 -6.92 -5.86
C ALA A 137 5.83 -5.58 -6.62
N ALA A 138 4.72 -4.84 -6.46
CA ALA A 138 4.56 -3.53 -7.08
C ALA A 138 5.56 -2.50 -6.56
N VAL A 139 5.74 -2.37 -5.24
CA VAL A 139 6.70 -1.41 -4.68
C VAL A 139 8.15 -1.80 -4.94
N GLU A 140 8.48 -3.09 -4.92
CA GLU A 140 9.81 -3.60 -5.31
C GLU A 140 10.08 -3.39 -6.82
N ASN A 141 9.03 -3.34 -7.63
CA ASN A 141 9.10 -2.97 -9.05
C ASN A 141 8.97 -1.45 -9.30
N GLY A 142 9.28 -0.62 -8.31
CA GLY A 142 9.35 0.83 -8.48
C GLY A 142 8.02 1.57 -8.35
N GLY A 143 7.03 0.95 -7.69
CA GLY A 143 5.90 1.67 -7.09
C GLY A 143 4.53 1.03 -7.31
N LEU A 144 3.62 1.30 -6.37
CA LEU A 144 2.21 0.95 -6.40
C LEU A 144 1.38 2.23 -6.48
N SER A 145 0.39 2.26 -7.36
CA SER A 145 -0.67 3.27 -7.33
C SER A 145 -2.03 2.63 -7.09
N TRP A 146 -2.91 3.39 -6.46
CA TRP A 146 -4.32 3.01 -6.36
C TRP A 146 -5.26 4.20 -6.40
N GLU A 147 -6.45 3.94 -6.94
CA GLU A 147 -7.56 4.87 -6.99
C GLU A 147 -8.75 4.23 -6.31
N ARG A 148 -9.47 5.00 -5.50
CA ARG A 148 -10.52 4.49 -4.64
C ARG A 148 -11.71 5.44 -4.58
N THR A 149 -12.89 4.85 -4.50
CA THR A 149 -14.13 5.54 -4.14
C THR A 149 -14.57 5.11 -2.74
N MET A 150 -15.22 6.02 -2.02
CA MET A 150 -15.91 5.75 -0.76
C MET A 150 -17.32 6.28 -0.89
N THR A 151 -18.31 5.39 -0.94
CA THR A 151 -19.72 5.74 -1.04
C THR A 151 -20.40 5.49 0.30
N PHE A 152 -20.76 6.57 0.99
CA PHE A 152 -21.42 6.52 2.29
C PHE A 152 -22.92 6.31 2.07
N GLU A 153 -23.54 5.47 2.91
CA GLU A 153 -24.98 5.19 2.78
C GLU A 153 -25.88 6.43 3.04
N ASP A 154 -25.34 7.45 3.70
CA ASP A 154 -26.03 8.71 3.96
C ASP A 154 -25.90 9.74 2.83
N GLY A 155 -25.20 9.40 1.74
CA GLY A 155 -25.03 10.23 0.54
C GLY A 155 -23.67 10.93 0.42
N GLY A 156 -22.81 10.86 1.45
CA GLY A 156 -21.42 11.32 1.34
C GLY A 156 -20.64 10.52 0.29
N TYR A 157 -19.69 11.17 -0.37
CA TYR A 157 -18.85 10.54 -1.38
C TYR A 157 -17.42 11.05 -1.31
N CYS A 158 -16.44 10.15 -1.33
CA CYS A 158 -15.04 10.52 -1.43
C CYS A 158 -14.35 9.80 -2.60
N THR A 159 -13.38 10.49 -3.21
CA THR A 159 -12.41 9.93 -4.14
C THR A 159 -11.01 10.10 -3.58
N ILE A 160 -10.18 9.09 -3.81
CA ILE A 160 -8.83 9.05 -3.29
C ILE A 160 -7.91 8.50 -4.36
N VAL A 161 -6.77 9.16 -4.55
CA VAL A 161 -5.68 8.68 -5.41
C VAL A 161 -4.42 8.61 -4.56
N ASN A 162 -3.71 7.49 -4.62
CA ASN A 162 -2.47 7.30 -3.89
C ASN A 162 -1.38 6.75 -4.81
N THR A 163 -0.15 7.18 -4.54
CA THR A 163 1.06 6.53 -5.00
C THR A 163 1.91 6.15 -3.80
N SER A 164 2.64 5.05 -3.96
CA SER A 164 3.58 4.59 -2.95
C SER A 164 4.82 3.98 -3.60
N GLU A 165 5.99 4.35 -3.08
CA GLU A 165 7.27 3.89 -3.59
C GLU A 165 8.25 3.64 -2.44
N LEU A 166 9.22 2.77 -2.69
CA LEU A 166 10.33 2.54 -1.81
C LEU A 166 11.44 3.53 -2.15
N LYS A 167 11.86 4.31 -1.15
CA LYS A 167 12.92 5.30 -1.28
C LYS A 167 13.76 5.31 -0.02
N ASP A 168 15.08 5.24 -0.18
CA ASP A 168 16.05 5.29 0.94
C ASP A 168 15.70 4.27 2.05
N GLY A 169 15.26 3.06 1.67
CA GLY A 169 14.86 1.99 2.60
C GLY A 169 13.54 2.23 3.35
N SER A 170 12.73 3.21 2.95
CA SER A 170 11.44 3.56 3.58
C SER A 170 10.31 3.61 2.56
N LEU A 171 9.09 3.30 2.97
CA LEU A 171 7.91 3.43 2.12
C LEU A 171 7.33 4.85 2.21
N HIS A 172 7.24 5.53 1.08
CA HIS A 172 6.69 6.87 0.98
C HIS A 172 5.33 6.82 0.29
N TYR A 173 4.32 7.36 0.95
CA TYR A 173 2.95 7.45 0.46
C TYR A 173 2.58 8.90 0.17
N HIS A 174 2.03 9.15 -1.02
CA HIS A 174 1.42 10.43 -1.37
C HIS A 174 -0.04 10.20 -1.74
N THR A 175 -0.95 10.85 -1.01
CA THR A 175 -2.39 10.70 -1.16
C THR A 175 -3.06 12.03 -1.48
N ASN A 176 -3.93 12.03 -2.49
CA ASN A 176 -4.89 13.09 -2.74
C ASN A 176 -6.28 12.62 -2.33
N PHE A 177 -6.95 13.36 -1.44
CA PHE A 177 -8.26 13.01 -0.90
C PHE A 177 -9.29 14.09 -1.22
N HIS A 178 -10.43 13.71 -1.77
CA HIS A 178 -11.52 14.63 -2.04
C HIS A 178 -12.85 14.07 -1.55
N GLY A 179 -13.49 14.76 -0.62
CA GLY A 179 -14.81 14.41 -0.08
C GLY A 179 -15.85 15.47 -0.40
N ILE A 180 -17.03 15.05 -0.82
CA ILE A 180 -18.16 15.92 -1.16
C ILE A 180 -19.47 15.34 -0.64
N ASN A 181 -20.47 16.21 -0.48
CA ASN A 181 -21.82 15.85 -0.05
C ASN A 181 -21.91 15.17 1.33
N LEU A 182 -20.90 15.35 2.20
CA LEU A 182 -20.98 14.89 3.58
C LEU A 182 -22.01 15.75 4.32
N LYS A 183 -23.05 15.13 4.88
CA LYS A 183 -24.16 15.85 5.49
C LYS A 183 -23.72 16.70 6.69
N PRO A 184 -24.05 18.01 6.76
CA PRO A 184 -23.69 18.85 7.89
C PRO A 184 -24.16 18.33 9.25
N ASP A 185 -25.35 17.73 9.31
CA ASP A 185 -25.94 17.08 10.50
C ASP A 185 -25.58 15.59 10.64
N GLY A 186 -24.91 15.04 9.62
CA GLY A 186 -24.44 13.66 9.59
C GLY A 186 -23.34 13.37 10.62
N PRO A 187 -23.14 12.09 10.99
CA PRO A 187 -22.20 11.71 12.04
C PRO A 187 -20.75 12.11 11.73
N VAL A 188 -20.36 12.18 10.45
CA VAL A 188 -19.02 12.58 10.04
C VAL A 188 -18.77 14.07 10.30
N MET A 189 -19.65 14.95 9.83
CA MET A 189 -19.49 16.41 10.01
C MET A 189 -19.72 16.83 11.46
N GLN A 190 -20.56 16.09 12.19
CA GLN A 190 -20.79 16.29 13.63
C GLN A 190 -19.73 15.61 14.53
N LYS A 191 -18.67 15.01 13.94
CA LYS A 191 -17.57 14.34 14.67
C LYS A 191 -18.07 13.29 15.70
N ARG A 192 -19.14 12.57 15.36
CA ARG A 192 -19.77 11.55 16.22
C ARG A 192 -19.25 10.14 15.99
N THR A 193 -18.25 9.96 15.13
CA THR A 193 -17.74 8.63 14.75
C THR A 193 -16.69 8.12 15.73
N MET A 194 -16.61 6.80 15.88
CA MET A 194 -15.86 6.11 16.94
C MET A 194 -14.92 5.04 16.38
N GLY A 195 -14.39 5.25 15.17
CA GLY A 195 -13.53 4.31 14.45
C GLY A 195 -14.25 3.17 13.76
N TRP A 196 -13.50 2.35 13.02
CA TRP A 196 -14.01 1.32 12.13
C TRP A 196 -14.15 -0.05 12.82
N LEU A 197 -15.08 -0.87 12.33
CA LEU A 197 -15.10 -2.30 12.63
C LEU A 197 -14.12 -3.08 11.72
N PRO A 198 -13.69 -4.29 12.14
CA PRO A 198 -12.98 -5.19 11.25
C PRO A 198 -13.78 -5.49 9.98
N SER A 199 -13.09 -5.71 8.88
CA SER A 199 -13.72 -5.86 7.56
C SER A 199 -12.90 -6.80 6.66
N VAL A 200 -13.54 -7.34 5.62
CA VAL A 200 -12.92 -8.26 4.67
C VAL A 200 -13.10 -7.72 3.25
N GLU A 201 -11.99 -7.46 2.58
CA GLU A 201 -11.96 -7.07 1.17
C GLU A 201 -11.93 -8.30 0.27
N THR A 202 -12.71 -8.26 -0.81
CA THR A 202 -12.60 -9.20 -1.91
C THR A 202 -11.59 -8.66 -2.92
N ASN A 203 -10.55 -9.44 -3.21
CA ASN A 203 -9.49 -9.08 -4.14
C ASN A 203 -9.62 -9.88 -5.44
N ILE A 204 -9.77 -9.16 -6.54
CA ILE A 204 -10.17 -9.72 -7.83
C ILE A 204 -9.13 -9.36 -8.91
N PRO A 205 -8.33 -10.34 -9.38
CA PRO A 205 -7.37 -10.12 -10.46
C PRO A 205 -8.07 -9.76 -11.78
N ARG A 206 -7.54 -8.77 -12.49
CA ARG A 206 -8.01 -8.30 -13.80
C ARG A 206 -6.84 -7.92 -14.69
N ARG A 207 -6.37 -8.86 -15.52
CA ARG A 207 -5.18 -8.68 -16.38
C ARG A 207 -3.96 -8.24 -15.56
N ASP A 208 -3.58 -6.98 -15.63
CA ASP A 208 -2.45 -6.34 -14.98
C ASP A 208 -2.84 -5.52 -13.74
N THR A 209 -4.11 -5.52 -13.34
CA THR A 209 -4.61 -4.83 -12.16
C THR A 209 -5.21 -5.80 -11.14
N LEU A 210 -5.28 -5.32 -9.90
CA LEU A 210 -6.03 -5.97 -8.83
C LEU A 210 -7.17 -5.04 -8.41
N LEU A 211 -8.40 -5.55 -8.36
CA LEU A 211 -9.55 -4.82 -7.83
C LEU A 211 -9.77 -5.21 -6.37
N GLY A 212 -10.04 -4.23 -5.52
CA GLY A 212 -10.50 -4.42 -4.15
C GLY A 212 -11.94 -3.93 -4.00
N ASP A 213 -12.79 -4.74 -3.38
CA ASP A 213 -14.18 -4.42 -3.05
C ASP A 213 -14.42 -4.74 -1.57
N ILE A 214 -14.85 -3.75 -0.79
CA ILE A 214 -15.12 -3.90 0.65
C ILE A 214 -16.25 -2.99 1.13
N ASN A 215 -17.11 -3.54 1.98
CA ASN A 215 -18.00 -2.76 2.82
C ASN A 215 -17.37 -2.63 4.21
N MET A 216 -17.18 -1.40 4.68
CA MET A 216 -16.75 -1.15 6.07
C MET A 216 -17.86 -0.46 6.85
N LEU A 217 -17.88 -0.71 8.16
CA LEU A 217 -18.83 -0.12 9.10
C LEU A 217 -18.09 0.85 10.02
N LEU A 218 -18.49 2.12 9.98
CA LEU A 218 -18.00 3.16 10.86
C LEU A 218 -18.91 3.26 12.08
N LYS A 219 -18.35 3.08 13.28
CA LYS A 219 -19.12 3.19 14.53
C LYS A 219 -19.53 4.63 14.77
N VAL A 220 -20.73 4.84 15.31
CA VAL A 220 -21.25 6.14 15.76
C VAL A 220 -21.48 6.09 17.27
N ASN A 221 -21.30 7.22 17.96
CA ASN A 221 -21.38 7.33 19.41
C ASN A 221 -22.76 7.02 20.02
N ASP A 222 -23.83 7.02 19.22
CA ASP A 222 -25.18 6.60 19.60
C ASP A 222 -25.40 5.08 19.50
N GLY A 223 -24.35 4.32 19.15
CA GLY A 223 -24.38 2.87 18.99
C GLY A 223 -24.80 2.39 17.60
N SER A 224 -25.14 3.30 16.69
CA SER A 224 -25.41 2.98 15.29
C SER A 224 -24.12 2.78 14.47
N PHE A 225 -24.29 2.36 13.22
CA PHE A 225 -23.20 2.20 12.26
C PHE A 225 -23.53 2.98 10.98
N LEU A 226 -22.50 3.61 10.42
CA LEU A 226 -22.55 4.19 9.08
C LEU A 226 -21.81 3.24 8.12
N ARG A 227 -22.53 2.63 7.18
CA ARG A 227 -21.93 1.78 6.14
C ARG A 227 -21.29 2.64 5.06
N VAL A 228 -20.10 2.21 4.64
CA VAL A 228 -19.35 2.81 3.53
C VAL A 228 -18.89 1.70 2.59
N GLN A 229 -19.24 1.82 1.32
CA GLN A 229 -18.77 0.95 0.25
C GLN A 229 -17.48 1.54 -0.34
N PHE A 230 -16.47 0.69 -0.47
CA PHE A 230 -15.20 1.04 -1.07
C PHE A 230 -14.99 0.20 -2.32
N GLU A 231 -14.56 0.84 -3.39
CA GLU A 231 -14.08 0.17 -4.59
C GLU A 231 -12.71 0.73 -4.91
N THR A 232 -11.73 -0.15 -5.12
CA THR A 232 -10.33 0.24 -5.34
C THR A 232 -9.75 -0.46 -6.55
N VAL A 233 -8.95 0.27 -7.33
CA VAL A 233 -8.14 -0.30 -8.42
C VAL A 233 -6.67 -0.13 -8.07
N TYR A 234 -5.95 -1.23 -7.93
CA TYR A 234 -4.51 -1.27 -7.67
C TYR A 234 -3.71 -1.54 -8.94
N ARG A 235 -2.60 -0.82 -9.12
CA ARG A 235 -1.75 -0.89 -10.32
C ARG A 235 -0.27 -0.81 -9.96
N PHE A 236 0.55 -1.50 -10.74
CA PHE A 236 1.98 -1.19 -10.78
C PHE A 236 2.18 0.19 -11.39
N MET A 237 3.07 1.01 -10.82
CA MET A 237 3.48 2.29 -11.41
C MET A 237 4.44 2.11 -12.59
N LYS A 238 5.13 0.98 -12.63
CA LYS A 238 5.98 0.54 -13.75
C LYS A 238 5.30 -0.60 -14.51
N PRO A 239 5.75 -0.93 -15.74
CA PRO A 239 5.26 -2.11 -16.42
C PRO A 239 5.38 -3.35 -15.54
N VAL A 240 4.33 -4.18 -15.53
CA VAL A 240 4.31 -5.44 -14.78
C VAL A 240 5.53 -6.29 -15.20
N PRO A 241 6.31 -6.82 -14.24
CA PRO A 241 7.49 -7.61 -14.57
C PRO A 241 7.17 -8.79 -15.47
N ALA A 242 8.07 -9.09 -16.42
CA ALA A 242 7.92 -10.26 -17.28
C ALA A 242 7.87 -11.53 -16.43
N GLY A 243 6.85 -12.37 -16.66
CA GLY A 243 6.64 -13.61 -15.90
C GLY A 243 6.01 -13.44 -14.52
N PHE A 244 5.63 -12.21 -14.12
CA PHE A 244 4.84 -12.00 -12.91
C PHE A 244 3.50 -12.74 -13.02
N LYS A 245 3.18 -13.53 -11.99
CA LYS A 245 1.92 -14.25 -11.89
C LYS A 245 0.99 -13.47 -10.99
N MET A 246 -0.17 -13.08 -11.49
CA MET A 246 -1.19 -12.46 -10.64
C MET A 246 -1.59 -13.41 -9.50
N PRO A 247 -1.92 -12.90 -8.30
CA PRO A 247 -2.56 -13.72 -7.27
C PRO A 247 -3.85 -14.33 -7.81
N PRO A 248 -4.34 -15.44 -7.23
CA PRO A 248 -5.71 -15.87 -7.46
C PRO A 248 -6.69 -14.87 -6.86
N HIS A 249 -7.99 -15.06 -7.13
CA HIS A 249 -9.02 -14.46 -6.31
C HIS A 249 -8.79 -14.83 -4.84
N HIS A 250 -8.83 -13.84 -3.95
CA HIS A 250 -8.58 -14.03 -2.52
C HIS A 250 -9.29 -12.95 -1.71
N PHE A 251 -9.25 -13.10 -0.39
CA PHE A 251 -9.77 -12.14 0.56
C PHE A 251 -8.63 -11.52 1.36
N MET A 252 -8.87 -10.34 1.92
CA MET A 252 -7.97 -9.71 2.90
C MET A 252 -8.79 -9.21 4.08
N ALA A 253 -8.46 -9.67 5.27
CA ALA A 253 -9.06 -9.19 6.52
C ALA A 253 -8.27 -8.00 7.06
N TYR A 254 -8.99 -7.02 7.62
CA TYR A 254 -8.42 -5.82 8.22
C TYR A 254 -8.98 -5.58 9.61
N ARG A 255 -8.13 -5.11 10.52
CA ARG A 255 -8.51 -4.49 11.78
C ARG A 255 -7.79 -3.16 11.92
N LEU A 256 -8.47 -2.09 11.50
CA LEU A 256 -8.01 -0.72 11.61
C LEU A 256 -8.49 -0.10 12.93
N THR A 257 -7.55 0.37 13.76
CA THR A 257 -7.83 0.89 15.10
C THR A 257 -7.23 2.27 15.28
N ARG A 258 -8.03 3.23 15.76
CA ARG A 258 -7.53 4.49 16.31
C ARG A 258 -7.08 4.20 17.74
N VAL A 259 -5.77 4.25 17.97
CA VAL A 259 -5.16 3.87 19.25
C VAL A 259 -5.21 5.04 20.22
N ASP A 260 -4.87 6.23 19.74
CA ASP A 260 -4.82 7.45 20.54
C ASP A 260 -5.03 8.68 19.66
N ASN A 261 -5.46 9.78 20.26
CA ASN A 261 -5.60 11.07 19.59
C ASN A 261 -5.58 12.22 20.61
N ASP A 262 -5.16 13.40 20.17
CA ASP A 262 -5.41 14.63 20.95
C ASP A 262 -6.90 15.01 20.96
N GLU A 263 -7.27 15.98 21.79
CA GLU A 263 -8.66 16.42 21.98
C GLU A 263 -9.38 16.77 20.67
N HIS A 264 -8.66 17.29 19.68
CA HIS A 264 -9.23 17.77 18.43
C HIS A 264 -9.07 16.79 17.26
N CYS A 265 -8.34 15.69 17.45
CA CYS A 265 -7.87 14.76 16.42
C CYS A 265 -6.98 15.44 15.37
N ASP A 266 -6.18 16.42 15.78
CA ASP A 266 -5.13 16.99 14.94
C ASP A 266 -3.91 16.07 14.87
N THR A 267 -3.70 15.29 15.94
CA THR A 267 -2.71 14.23 16.04
C THR A 267 -3.44 12.93 16.31
N VAL A 268 -3.23 11.92 15.48
CA VAL A 268 -3.87 10.62 15.58
C VAL A 268 -2.83 9.51 15.48
N ILE A 269 -2.88 8.55 16.38
CA ILE A 269 -2.12 7.31 16.31
C ILE A 269 -3.08 6.20 15.88
N GLN A 270 -2.71 5.48 14.84
CA GLN A 270 -3.48 4.34 14.34
C GLN A 270 -2.62 3.10 14.20
N HIS A 271 -3.27 1.95 14.30
CA HIS A 271 -2.70 0.63 14.19
C HIS A 271 -3.56 -0.22 13.28
N GLU A 272 -2.94 -1.05 12.46
CA GLU A 272 -3.64 -1.99 11.61
C GLU A 272 -3.01 -3.37 11.63
N TRP A 273 -3.88 -4.38 11.73
CA TRP A 273 -3.59 -5.76 11.34
C TRP A 273 -4.24 -6.07 10.01
N SER A 274 -3.53 -6.76 9.12
CA SER A 274 -4.06 -7.26 7.87
C SER A 274 -3.46 -8.59 7.41
N GLU A 275 -4.32 -9.50 6.95
CA GLU A 275 -3.93 -10.83 6.48
C GLU A 275 -4.76 -11.26 5.27
N ALA A 276 -4.10 -11.74 4.23
CA ALA A 276 -4.71 -12.31 3.05
C ALA A 276 -5.03 -13.80 3.27
N PHE A 277 -6.13 -14.27 2.70
CA PHE A 277 -6.53 -15.68 2.79
C PHE A 277 -7.39 -16.11 1.59
N SER A 278 -7.37 -17.40 1.29
CA SER A 278 -8.32 -18.02 0.38
C SER A 278 -9.57 -18.46 1.15
N CYS A 279 -10.70 -18.65 0.45
CA CYS A 279 -11.89 -19.23 1.06
C CYS A 279 -11.54 -20.56 1.75
N PHE A 280 -11.84 -20.65 3.05
CA PHE A 280 -11.59 -21.85 3.85
C PHE A 280 -12.78 -22.81 3.86
N LEU A 281 -13.89 -22.45 3.22
CA LEU A 281 -15.06 -23.31 3.08
C LEU A 281 -14.85 -24.34 1.96
N PRO A 282 -15.38 -25.56 2.10
CA PRO A 282 -15.16 -26.62 1.13
C PRO A 282 -15.83 -26.30 -0.22
N GLU A 283 -15.06 -26.42 -1.28
CA GLU A 283 -15.55 -26.38 -2.66
C GLU A 283 -16.09 -27.77 -3.00
N LYS A 284 -17.34 -28.09 -2.64
CA LYS A 284 -18.02 -29.33 -3.08
C LYS A 284 -18.87 -29.03 -4.32
N PRO A 285 -18.39 -29.27 -5.55
CA PRO A 285 -19.17 -29.05 -6.77
C PRO A 285 -20.31 -30.07 -6.99
N THR A 286 -20.46 -31.06 -6.11
CA THR A 286 -21.44 -32.15 -6.25
C THR A 286 -22.23 -32.38 -4.96
N MET A 287 -22.92 -31.34 -4.46
CA MET A 287 -24.09 -31.63 -3.64
C MET A 287 -25.19 -32.11 -4.60
N GLN A 288 -25.44 -33.43 -4.67
CA GLN A 288 -26.72 -33.90 -5.20
C GLN A 288 -27.78 -33.23 -4.32
N LEU A 289 -28.46 -32.23 -4.88
CA LEU A 289 -29.52 -31.52 -4.17
C LEU A 289 -30.52 -32.57 -3.66
N PRO A 290 -30.90 -32.54 -2.38
CA PRO A 290 -31.94 -33.42 -1.89
C PRO A 290 -33.17 -33.22 -2.78
N LYS A 291 -33.72 -34.30 -3.34
CA LYS A 291 -34.98 -34.23 -4.06
C LYS A 291 -36.02 -33.73 -3.06
N LEU A 292 -36.45 -32.48 -3.24
CA LEU A 292 -37.57 -31.92 -2.49
C LEU A 292 -38.78 -32.83 -2.76
N LYS A 293 -39.36 -33.39 -1.70
CA LYS A 293 -40.58 -34.20 -1.78
C LYS A 293 -41.80 -33.30 -1.96
#